data_AF-A0A1I4INB8-F1
#
_entry.id   AF-A0A1I4INB8-F1
#
_cell.length_a   1.000
_cell.length_b   1.000
_cell.length_c   1.000
_cell.angle_alpha   90.00
_cell.angle_beta   90.00
_cell.angle_gamma   90.00
#
_symmetry.space_group_name_H-M   'P 1'
#
loop_
_entity.id
_entity.type
_entity.pdbx_description
1 polymer ?
#
loop_
_entity_poly.entity_id
_entity_poly.type
_entity_poly.pdbx_seq_one_letter_code
_entity_poly.pdbx_strand_id
1 'polypeptide(L)'
;MTTHGTATPQQLTRFRAAVEEIAQEIGSDPGWGAGSALERAADLPEVRAVLDRLPDGTQGALARIEREVRAFRPSPRANASTPATLAKILLLQQIDVLWWSSVAPFADDGAVTGSPELVSLAALRRQGRLAFGFRMGATGFPARLRNYAVRRWDPAREPRSSGLSHPVARPAVVGLLNEMATRFAAAAPEWRRGLWVNCIVRSVADQERLRELGYSAFLPSAHCIGWAADVEMTWLRGHGVAAPLQEILIGYRDAGVLNVIDEGQAWHVCLNPAVVSRYEDAAPADTAAVGG
;
A
#
# COMPACT_ATOMS: atom_id res chain seq x y z
N MET A 1 -9.85 -25.32 15.79
CA MET A 1 -10.02 -24.14 14.91
C MET A 1 -9.89 -22.91 15.79
N THR A 2 -8.65 -22.46 16.01
CA THR A 2 -8.34 -21.32 16.88
C THR A 2 -8.71 -20.03 16.14
N THR A 3 -9.75 -19.34 16.61
CA THR A 3 -10.03 -17.96 16.22
C THR A 3 -8.85 -17.10 16.67
N HIS A 4 -7.93 -16.79 15.76
CA HIS A 4 -6.89 -15.80 16.01
C HIS A 4 -7.59 -14.45 16.19
N GLY A 5 -7.72 -13.99 17.45
CA GLY A 5 -8.40 -12.73 17.75
C GLY A 5 -7.66 -11.55 17.11
N THR A 6 -8.40 -10.62 16.50
CA THR A 6 -7.85 -9.38 15.92
C THR A 6 -7.13 -8.55 16.99
N ALA A 7 -5.98 -7.97 16.65
CA ALA A 7 -5.28 -7.05 17.55
C ALA A 7 -6.13 -5.81 17.82
N THR A 8 -6.17 -5.34 19.07
CA THR A 8 -6.90 -4.13 19.45
C THR A 8 -6.20 -2.88 18.89
N PRO A 9 -6.91 -1.74 18.75
CA PRO A 9 -6.27 -0.49 18.35
C PRO A 9 -5.07 -0.10 19.22
N GLN A 10 -5.17 -0.31 20.54
CA GLN A 10 -4.07 -0.04 21.47
C GLN A 10 -2.86 -0.96 21.22
N GLN A 11 -3.08 -2.24 20.90
CA GLN A 11 -2.00 -3.17 20.56
C GLN A 11 -1.31 -2.74 19.26
N LEU A 12 -2.07 -2.31 18.25
CA LEU A 12 -1.49 -1.81 17.00
C LEU A 12 -0.69 -0.53 17.21
N THR A 13 -1.15 0.41 18.05
CA THR A 13 -0.39 1.63 18.38
C THR A 13 0.93 1.30 19.05
N ARG A 14 0.92 0.40 20.05
CA ARG A 14 2.14 -0.03 20.73
C ARG A 14 3.10 -0.79 19.81
N PHE A 15 2.57 -1.65 18.96
CA PHE A 15 3.36 -2.34 17.93
C PHE A 15 4.06 -1.35 17.00
N ARG A 16 3.35 -0.33 16.50
CA ARG A 16 3.95 0.71 15.65
C ARG A 16 5.08 1.45 16.33
N ALA A 17 4.92 1.80 17.61
CA ALA A 17 5.97 2.44 18.39
C ALA A 17 7.21 1.52 18.51
N ALA A 18 7.01 0.24 18.86
CA ALA A 18 8.09 -0.75 18.92
C ALA A 18 8.80 -0.91 17.57
N VAL A 19 8.08 -0.87 16.44
CA VAL A 19 8.69 -0.92 15.10
C VAL A 19 9.60 0.27 14.82
N GLU A 20 9.24 1.47 15.28
CA GLU A 20 10.12 2.65 15.14
C GLU A 20 11.41 2.47 15.95
N GLU A 21 11.32 1.96 17.19
CA GLU A 21 12.48 1.68 18.04
C GLU A 21 13.41 0.63 17.41
N ILE A 22 12.84 -0.47 16.91
CA ILE A 22 13.58 -1.51 16.19
C ILE A 22 14.27 -0.93 14.96
N ALA A 23 13.58 -0.10 14.17
CA ALA A 23 14.17 0.51 12.98
C ALA A 23 15.33 1.47 13.33
N GLN A 24 15.21 2.24 14.42
CA GLN A 24 16.30 3.09 14.91
C GLN A 24 17.52 2.28 15.35
N GLU A 25 17.31 1.17 16.04
CA GLU A 25 18.37 0.27 16.46
C GLU A 25 19.13 -0.33 15.26
N ILE A 26 18.39 -0.84 14.26
CA ILE A 26 18.98 -1.36 13.01
C ILE A 26 19.75 -0.26 12.27
N GLY A 27 19.24 0.97 12.26
CA GLY A 27 19.90 2.11 11.61
C GLY A 27 21.21 2.53 12.30
N SER A 28 21.37 2.21 13.57
CA SER A 28 22.52 2.59 14.39
C SER A 28 23.70 1.62 14.25
N ASP A 29 23.46 0.38 13.79
CA ASP A 29 24.49 -0.63 13.48
C ASP A 29 24.22 -1.32 12.12
N PRO A 30 24.71 -0.75 11.01
CA PRO A 30 24.44 -1.24 9.65
C PRO A 30 25.11 -2.59 9.29
N GLY A 31 26.06 -3.07 10.11
CA GLY A 31 26.89 -4.24 9.77
C GLY A 31 26.31 -5.57 10.25
N TRP A 32 25.84 -5.60 11.49
CA TRP A 32 25.32 -6.81 12.17
C TRP A 32 24.06 -6.56 13.01
N GLY A 33 23.59 -5.31 13.10
CA GLY A 33 22.49 -4.90 13.99
C GLY A 33 21.14 -5.54 13.67
N ALA A 34 20.84 -5.80 12.39
CA ALA A 34 19.52 -6.28 11.96
C ALA A 34 19.09 -7.62 12.60
N GLY A 35 19.98 -8.61 12.63
CA GLY A 35 19.66 -9.91 13.22
C GLY A 35 19.44 -9.81 14.72
N SER A 36 20.35 -9.14 15.43
CA SER A 36 20.28 -9.00 16.89
C SER A 36 19.10 -8.14 17.36
N ALA A 37 18.74 -7.09 16.60
CA ALA A 37 17.59 -6.25 16.90
C ALA A 37 16.27 -7.01 16.69
N LEU A 38 16.15 -7.79 15.61
CA LEU A 38 14.97 -8.62 15.37
C LEU A 38 14.87 -9.78 16.36
N GLU A 39 15.99 -10.35 16.81
CA GLU A 39 16.02 -11.35 17.89
C GLU A 39 15.49 -10.76 19.20
N ARG A 40 15.99 -9.59 19.62
CA ARG A 40 15.45 -8.85 20.78
C ARG A 40 13.98 -8.49 20.62
N ALA A 41 13.57 -8.09 19.41
CA ALA A 41 12.18 -7.77 19.10
C ALA A 41 11.24 -8.96 19.35
N ALA A 42 11.72 -10.20 19.23
CA ALA A 42 10.91 -11.39 19.44
C ALA A 42 10.41 -11.53 20.89
N ASP A 43 11.10 -10.91 21.85
CA ASP A 43 10.74 -10.92 23.27
C ASP A 43 9.87 -9.73 23.69
N LEU A 44 9.71 -8.72 22.82
CA LEU A 44 8.90 -7.54 23.12
C LEU A 44 7.40 -7.90 23.18
N PRO A 45 6.69 -7.64 24.29
CA PRO A 45 5.26 -7.91 24.42
C PRO A 45 4.42 -7.27 23.32
N GLU A 46 4.78 -6.06 22.90
CA GLU A 46 4.12 -5.27 21.85
C GLU A 46 4.23 -5.94 20.48
N VAL A 47 5.39 -6.53 20.19
CA VAL A 47 5.64 -7.29 18.95
C VAL A 47 4.85 -8.59 18.96
N ARG A 48 4.96 -9.36 20.05
CA ARG A 48 4.24 -10.63 20.22
C ARG A 48 2.73 -10.44 20.18
N ALA A 49 2.21 -9.33 20.72
CA ALA A 49 0.79 -8.99 20.67
C ALA A 49 0.23 -8.85 19.24
N VAL A 50 1.07 -8.68 18.22
CA VAL A 50 0.62 -8.69 16.82
C VAL A 50 1.07 -9.97 16.14
N LEU A 51 2.35 -10.32 16.24
CA LEU A 51 2.93 -11.38 15.41
C LEU A 51 2.54 -12.80 15.85
N ASP A 52 2.20 -13.05 17.12
CA ASP A 52 1.69 -14.36 17.58
C ASP A 52 0.30 -14.70 17.00
N ARG A 53 -0.38 -13.73 16.40
CA ARG A 53 -1.67 -13.93 15.72
C ARG A 53 -1.52 -14.29 14.24
N LEU A 54 -0.31 -14.19 13.70
CA LEU A 54 -0.03 -14.58 12.32
C LEU A 54 0.05 -16.11 12.20
N PRO A 55 -0.20 -16.68 11.01
CA PRO A 55 -0.08 -18.12 10.78
C PRO A 55 1.28 -18.73 11.19
N ASP A 56 2.37 -17.99 10.95
CA ASP A 56 3.74 -18.45 11.25
C ASP A 56 4.25 -18.02 12.65
N GLY A 57 3.41 -17.30 13.41
CA GLY A 57 3.77 -16.71 14.70
C GLY A 57 4.90 -15.67 14.64
N THR A 58 5.32 -15.20 15.82
CA THR A 58 6.38 -14.18 15.96
C THR A 58 7.70 -14.63 15.34
N GLN A 59 8.17 -15.83 15.69
CA GLN A 59 9.47 -16.33 15.23
C GLN A 59 9.52 -16.52 13.71
N GLY A 60 8.48 -17.09 13.11
CA GLY A 60 8.42 -17.29 11.66
C GLY A 60 8.37 -15.97 10.89
N ALA A 61 7.59 -15.01 11.38
CA ALA A 61 7.51 -13.68 10.78
C ALA A 61 8.86 -12.94 10.85
N LEU A 62 9.50 -12.90 12.01
CA LEU A 62 10.78 -12.21 12.19
C LEU A 62 11.92 -12.87 11.41
N ALA A 63 12.00 -14.20 11.37
CA ALA A 63 12.99 -14.92 10.56
C ALA A 63 12.82 -14.64 9.05
N ARG A 64 11.58 -14.52 8.56
CA ARG A 64 11.32 -14.11 7.16
C ARG A 64 11.80 -12.68 6.92
N ILE A 65 11.46 -11.74 7.79
CA ILE A 65 11.85 -10.34 7.68
C ILE A 65 13.38 -10.21 7.70
N GLU A 66 14.06 -10.92 8.60
CA GLU A 66 15.51 -10.89 8.72
C GLU A 66 16.19 -11.34 7.42
N ARG A 67 15.70 -12.41 6.77
CA ARG A 67 16.25 -12.86 5.48
C ARG A 67 16.13 -11.78 4.40
N GLU A 68 14.98 -11.12 4.29
CA GLU A 68 14.78 -10.03 3.32
C GLU A 68 15.70 -8.83 3.63
N VAL A 69 15.84 -8.47 4.91
CA VAL A 69 16.71 -7.37 5.35
C VAL A 69 18.19 -7.68 5.08
N ARG A 70 18.65 -8.91 5.32
CA ARG A 70 20.03 -9.33 5.01
C ARG A 70 20.30 -9.37 3.50
N ALA A 71 19.31 -9.78 2.71
CA ALA A 71 19.40 -9.83 1.25
C ALA A 71 19.29 -8.44 0.59
N PHE A 72 18.82 -7.43 1.34
CA PHE A 72 18.56 -6.10 0.80
C PHE A 72 19.80 -5.46 0.17
N ARG A 73 19.60 -4.92 -1.03
CA ARG A 73 20.56 -4.07 -1.73
C ARG A 73 19.85 -2.80 -2.17
N PRO A 74 20.31 -1.61 -1.77
CA PRO A 74 19.70 -0.36 -2.21
C PRO A 74 19.64 -0.31 -3.74
N SER A 75 18.48 0.05 -4.28
CA SER A 75 18.31 0.24 -5.72
C SER A 75 17.33 1.39 -5.97
N PRO A 76 17.43 2.09 -7.12
CA PRO A 76 16.44 3.11 -7.49
C PRO A 76 15.01 2.58 -7.67
N ARG A 77 14.83 1.24 -7.71
CA ARG A 77 13.53 0.56 -7.83
C ARG A 77 12.99 0.07 -6.48
N ALA A 78 13.81 0.08 -5.44
CA ALA A 78 13.41 -0.31 -4.11
C ALA A 78 12.70 0.85 -3.41
N ASN A 79 11.67 0.52 -2.63
CA ASN A 79 10.94 1.49 -1.83
C ASN A 79 11.74 1.89 -0.58
N ALA A 80 12.48 0.94 -0.01
CA ALA A 80 13.43 1.20 1.06
C ALA A 80 14.76 1.72 0.50
N SER A 81 15.38 2.67 1.22
CA SER A 81 16.74 3.16 0.95
C SER A 81 17.79 2.54 1.87
N THR A 82 17.38 1.96 3.01
CA THR A 82 18.25 1.34 4.01
C THR A 82 17.65 0.02 4.53
N PRO A 83 18.47 -0.88 5.11
CA PRO A 83 17.97 -2.07 5.81
C PRO A 83 16.96 -1.75 6.91
N ALA A 84 17.19 -0.66 7.66
CA ALA A 84 16.28 -0.18 8.70
C ALA A 84 14.90 0.22 8.15
N THR A 85 14.87 0.98 7.06
CA THR A 85 13.62 1.36 6.39
C THR A 85 12.90 0.12 5.85
N LEU A 86 13.63 -0.86 5.30
CA LEU A 86 13.03 -2.10 4.86
C LEU A 86 12.42 -2.90 6.02
N ALA A 87 13.15 -3.05 7.13
CA ALA A 87 12.66 -3.75 8.32
C ALA A 87 11.37 -3.10 8.85
N LYS A 88 11.35 -1.76 8.92
CA LYS A 88 10.15 -0.99 9.28
C LYS A 88 8.96 -1.30 8.37
N ILE A 89 9.15 -1.23 7.05
CA ILE A 89 8.09 -1.52 6.07
C ILE A 89 7.56 -2.94 6.27
N LEU A 90 8.46 -3.94 6.32
CA LEU A 90 8.08 -5.35 6.44
C LEU A 90 7.38 -5.67 7.76
N LEU A 91 7.81 -5.06 8.88
CA LEU A 91 7.16 -5.22 10.18
C LEU A 91 5.75 -4.61 10.17
N LEU A 92 5.59 -3.39 9.62
CA LEU A 92 4.27 -2.75 9.54
C LEU A 92 3.33 -3.47 8.57
N GLN A 93 3.84 -4.09 7.50
CA GLN A 93 3.05 -4.93 6.59
C GLN A 93 2.44 -6.15 7.30
N GLN A 94 2.98 -6.59 8.44
CA GLN A 94 2.38 -7.70 9.19
C GLN A 94 0.96 -7.37 9.72
N ILE A 95 0.62 -6.08 9.85
CA ILE A 95 -0.75 -5.65 10.18
C ILE A 95 -1.70 -5.99 9.02
N ASP A 96 -1.26 -5.81 7.77
CA ASP A 96 -2.07 -6.16 6.60
C ASP A 96 -2.31 -7.67 6.54
N VAL A 97 -1.27 -8.46 6.81
CA VAL A 97 -1.36 -9.92 6.89
C VAL A 97 -2.30 -10.34 8.00
N LEU A 98 -2.21 -9.73 9.17
CA LEU A 98 -3.12 -10.00 10.28
C LEU A 98 -4.57 -9.73 9.89
N TRP A 99 -4.84 -8.57 9.29
CA TRP A 99 -6.18 -8.16 8.89
C TRP A 99 -6.80 -9.06 7.83
N TRP A 100 -6.00 -9.56 6.90
CA TRP A 100 -6.52 -10.22 5.70
C TRP A 100 -6.03 -11.65 5.48
N SER A 101 -5.48 -12.29 6.50
CA SER A 101 -4.94 -13.67 6.45
C SER A 101 -5.93 -14.73 5.94
N SER A 102 -7.24 -14.49 6.04
CA SER A 102 -8.29 -15.41 5.59
C SER A 102 -8.69 -15.22 4.12
N VAL A 103 -8.22 -14.17 3.45
CA VAL A 103 -8.61 -13.84 2.07
C VAL A 103 -7.59 -14.42 1.10
N ALA A 104 -8.06 -15.22 0.14
CA ALA A 104 -7.21 -15.78 -0.90
C ALA A 104 -6.74 -14.69 -1.88
N PRO A 105 -5.45 -14.64 -2.23
CA PRO A 105 -4.94 -13.69 -3.22
C PRO A 105 -5.34 -14.08 -4.64
N PHE A 106 -5.44 -13.07 -5.53
CA PHE A 106 -5.56 -13.28 -6.97
C PHE A 106 -4.27 -13.89 -7.50
N ALA A 107 -4.32 -15.15 -7.93
CA ALA A 107 -3.14 -15.89 -8.39
C ALA A 107 -2.49 -15.23 -9.61
N ASP A 108 -3.30 -14.83 -10.59
CA ASP A 108 -2.85 -14.28 -11.88
C ASP A 108 -3.72 -13.12 -12.35
N ASP A 109 -3.34 -12.53 -13.48
CA ASP A 109 -4.03 -11.39 -14.09
C ASP A 109 -5.45 -11.73 -14.57
N GLY A 110 -5.71 -12.99 -14.92
CA GLY A 110 -7.04 -13.48 -15.26
C GLY A 110 -7.97 -13.45 -14.04
N ALA A 111 -7.47 -13.88 -12.89
CA ALA A 111 -8.18 -13.81 -11.62
C ALA A 111 -8.50 -12.36 -11.21
N VAL A 112 -7.60 -11.41 -11.51
CA VAL A 112 -7.87 -9.98 -11.28
C VAL A 112 -8.93 -9.44 -12.25
N THR A 113 -8.73 -9.64 -13.55
CA THR A 113 -9.60 -9.04 -14.58
C THR A 113 -10.98 -9.66 -14.67
N GLY A 114 -11.13 -10.94 -14.31
CA GLY A 114 -12.39 -11.66 -14.26
C GLY A 114 -13.12 -11.63 -12.91
N SER A 115 -12.56 -10.97 -11.89
CA SER A 115 -13.16 -10.97 -10.56
C SER A 115 -14.45 -10.15 -10.51
N PRO A 116 -15.57 -10.71 -10.02
CA PRO A 116 -16.81 -9.97 -9.80
C PRO A 116 -16.73 -9.02 -8.60
N GLU A 117 -15.70 -9.14 -7.76
CA GLU A 117 -15.51 -8.30 -6.57
C GLU A 117 -14.81 -6.96 -6.90
N LEU A 118 -14.38 -6.77 -8.15
CA LEU A 118 -13.62 -5.60 -8.59
C LEU A 118 -14.41 -4.80 -9.63
N VAL A 119 -14.35 -3.47 -9.50
CA VAL A 119 -14.98 -2.52 -10.43
C VAL A 119 -13.94 -1.82 -11.30
N SER A 120 -14.34 -1.45 -12.51
CA SER A 120 -13.46 -0.77 -13.48
C SER A 120 -13.28 0.71 -13.14
N LEU A 121 -12.05 1.11 -12.79
CA LEU A 121 -11.69 2.52 -12.59
C LEU A 121 -11.78 3.31 -13.89
N ALA A 122 -11.52 2.68 -15.03
CA ALA A 122 -11.66 3.32 -16.33
C ALA A 122 -13.13 3.67 -16.63
N ALA A 123 -14.08 2.79 -16.27
CA ALA A 123 -15.51 3.06 -16.39
C ALA A 123 -15.95 4.20 -15.46
N LEU A 124 -15.59 4.12 -14.17
CA LEU A 124 -15.92 5.16 -13.19
C LEU A 124 -15.33 6.53 -13.56
N ARG A 125 -14.11 6.56 -14.12
CA ARG A 125 -13.49 7.80 -14.63
C ARG A 125 -14.30 8.41 -15.77
N ARG A 126 -14.74 7.60 -16.74
CA ARG A 126 -15.58 8.08 -17.86
C ARG A 126 -16.91 8.66 -17.39
N GLN A 127 -17.44 8.13 -16.29
CA GLN A 127 -18.67 8.61 -15.67
C GLN A 127 -18.45 9.83 -14.74
N GLY A 128 -17.21 10.30 -14.57
CA GLY A 128 -16.90 11.43 -13.67
C GLY A 128 -17.03 11.09 -12.17
N ARG A 129 -16.90 9.81 -11.80
CA ARG A 129 -17.18 9.31 -10.44
C ARG A 129 -15.94 9.03 -9.60
N LEU A 130 -14.77 9.40 -10.12
CA LEU A 130 -13.50 9.33 -9.39
C LEU A 130 -13.05 10.73 -9.03
N ALA A 131 -12.71 10.92 -7.75
CA ALA A 131 -12.14 12.17 -7.24
C ALA A 131 -10.60 12.16 -7.22
N PHE A 132 -9.97 11.01 -7.53
CA PHE A 132 -8.51 10.85 -7.58
C PHE A 132 -8.00 10.59 -9.00
N GLY A 133 -6.76 10.98 -9.23
CA GLY A 133 -6.01 10.71 -10.46
C GLY A 133 -5.27 9.38 -10.40
N PHE A 134 -5.14 8.73 -11.55
CA PHE A 134 -4.26 7.59 -11.74
C PHE A 134 -3.82 7.51 -13.20
N ARG A 135 -2.75 6.76 -13.44
CA ARG A 135 -2.29 6.41 -14.79
C ARG A 135 -2.40 4.91 -15.02
N MET A 136 -2.78 4.51 -16.23
CA MET A 136 -2.73 3.12 -16.66
C MET A 136 -1.29 2.74 -17.03
N GLY A 137 -0.83 1.58 -16.58
CA GLY A 137 0.45 1.00 -16.99
C GLY A 137 0.51 0.87 -18.50
N ALA A 138 1.63 1.29 -19.11
CA ALA A 138 1.79 1.26 -20.56
C ALA A 138 2.31 -0.12 -21.01
N THR A 139 1.40 -1.06 -21.24
CA THR A 139 1.74 -2.36 -21.84
C THR A 139 2.02 -2.24 -23.35
N GLY A 140 1.46 -1.23 -24.04
CA GLY A 140 1.62 -1.01 -25.49
C GLY A 140 2.35 0.28 -25.90
N PHE A 141 2.88 0.28 -27.14
CA PHE A 141 3.64 1.39 -27.77
C PHE A 141 2.91 2.76 -27.79
N PRO A 142 1.58 2.86 -28.06
CA PRO A 142 0.87 4.14 -28.10
C PRO A 142 0.79 4.82 -26.72
N ALA A 143 0.60 4.04 -25.65
CA ALA A 143 0.57 4.55 -24.29
C ALA A 143 1.95 5.07 -23.85
N ARG A 144 3.04 4.44 -24.33
CA ARG A 144 4.41 4.91 -24.11
C ARG A 144 4.68 6.25 -24.80
N LEU A 145 4.18 6.43 -26.03
CA LEU A 145 4.33 7.68 -26.79
C LEU A 145 3.56 8.85 -26.15
N ARG A 146 2.32 8.61 -25.69
CA ARG A 146 1.57 9.60 -24.89
C ARG A 146 2.33 9.97 -23.62
N ASN A 147 2.84 8.98 -22.88
CA ASN A 147 3.59 9.22 -21.65
C ASN A 147 4.87 10.03 -21.92
N TYR A 148 5.56 9.77 -23.03
CA TYR A 148 6.71 10.56 -23.47
C TYR A 148 6.31 12.00 -23.80
N ALA A 149 5.21 12.19 -24.54
CA ALA A 149 4.70 13.53 -24.88
C ALA A 149 4.30 14.33 -23.63
N VAL A 150 3.50 13.76 -22.72
CA VAL A 150 3.13 14.43 -21.45
C VAL A 150 4.39 14.84 -20.67
N ARG A 151 5.38 13.96 -20.58
CA ARG A 151 6.66 14.25 -19.89
C ARG A 151 7.50 15.33 -20.58
N ARG A 152 7.44 15.44 -21.90
CA ARG A 152 8.20 16.43 -22.67
C ARG A 152 7.59 17.84 -22.56
N TRP A 153 6.26 17.92 -22.50
CA TRP A 153 5.53 19.19 -22.59
C TRP A 153 5.07 19.75 -21.24
N ASP A 154 4.79 18.90 -20.25
CA ASP A 154 4.51 19.31 -18.86
C ASP A 154 5.03 18.22 -17.90
N PRO A 155 6.34 18.19 -17.61
CA PRO A 155 6.95 17.17 -16.75
C PRO A 155 6.42 17.19 -15.31
N ALA A 156 5.77 18.28 -14.89
CA ALA A 156 5.13 18.42 -13.59
C ALA A 156 3.68 17.89 -13.58
N ARG A 157 3.14 17.48 -14.75
CA ARG A 157 1.73 17.14 -14.92
C ARG A 157 1.26 15.96 -14.10
N GLU A 158 2.06 14.91 -14.12
CA GLU A 158 1.78 13.60 -13.53
C GLU A 158 3.09 13.05 -12.94
N PRO A 159 3.02 12.27 -11.85
CA PRO A 159 4.19 11.66 -11.27
C PRO A 159 4.84 10.63 -12.20
N ARG A 160 6.14 10.43 -12.00
CA ARG A 160 6.95 9.45 -12.74
C ARG A 160 6.80 8.03 -12.17
N SER A 161 5.57 7.55 -11.93
CA SER A 161 5.32 6.16 -11.55
C SER A 161 5.19 5.24 -12.78
N SER A 162 5.02 3.94 -12.60
CA SER A 162 4.75 2.99 -13.69
C SER A 162 3.28 3.05 -14.17
N GLY A 163 2.37 3.48 -13.27
CA GLY A 163 0.92 3.41 -13.44
C GLY A 163 0.35 2.06 -12.95
N LEU A 164 -0.98 1.99 -12.84
CA LEU A 164 -1.74 0.80 -12.45
C LEU A 164 -1.60 -0.28 -13.51
N SER A 165 -1.10 -1.47 -13.15
CA SER A 165 -1.12 -2.66 -14.02
C SER A 165 -2.55 -3.02 -14.38
N HIS A 166 -3.43 -3.06 -13.37
CA HIS A 166 -4.84 -3.35 -13.51
C HIS A 166 -5.66 -2.14 -13.02
N PRO A 167 -6.39 -1.43 -13.89
CA PRO A 167 -7.20 -0.27 -13.51
C PRO A 167 -8.54 -0.71 -12.92
N VAL A 168 -8.50 -1.60 -11.93
CA VAL A 168 -9.64 -2.13 -11.18
C VAL A 168 -9.39 -1.97 -9.68
N ALA A 169 -10.44 -1.95 -8.89
CA ALA A 169 -10.36 -1.86 -7.44
C ALA A 169 -11.62 -2.45 -6.80
N ARG A 170 -11.53 -2.83 -5.52
CA ARG A 170 -12.72 -3.15 -4.73
C ARG A 170 -13.58 -1.89 -4.54
N PRO A 171 -14.92 -1.97 -4.55
CA PRO A 171 -15.79 -0.82 -4.33
C PRO A 171 -15.43 -0.01 -3.08
N ALA A 172 -15.20 -0.68 -1.95
CA ALA A 172 -14.80 0.00 -0.71
C ALA A 172 -13.50 0.80 -0.85
N VAL A 173 -12.50 0.27 -1.55
CA VAL A 173 -11.24 0.99 -1.80
C VAL A 173 -11.48 2.20 -2.68
N VAL A 174 -12.40 2.14 -3.66
CA VAL A 174 -12.82 3.31 -4.43
C VAL A 174 -13.49 4.36 -3.54
N GLY A 175 -14.45 3.96 -2.69
CA GLY A 175 -15.13 4.84 -1.75
C GLY A 175 -14.15 5.56 -0.82
N LEU A 176 -13.22 4.82 -0.23
CA LEU A 176 -12.13 5.36 0.59
C LEU A 176 -11.27 6.37 -0.18
N LEU A 177 -10.78 6.01 -1.36
CA LEU A 177 -9.88 6.88 -2.15
C LEU A 177 -10.61 8.14 -2.63
N ASN A 178 -11.90 8.06 -2.93
CA ASN A 178 -12.72 9.23 -3.22
C ASN A 178 -12.87 10.14 -1.99
N GLU A 179 -13.20 9.60 -0.82
CA GLU A 179 -13.30 10.38 0.42
C GLU A 179 -11.96 11.05 0.75
N MET A 180 -10.85 10.31 0.64
CA MET A 180 -9.49 10.82 0.85
C MET A 180 -9.16 11.95 -0.13
N ALA A 181 -9.48 11.80 -1.42
CA ALA A 181 -9.23 12.82 -2.42
C ALA A 181 -10.04 14.10 -2.17
N THR A 182 -11.31 13.97 -1.78
CA THR A 182 -12.15 15.12 -1.40
C THR A 182 -11.59 15.85 -0.19
N ARG A 183 -11.20 15.12 0.86
CA ARG A 183 -10.55 15.72 2.06
C ARG A 183 -9.25 16.42 1.69
N PHE A 184 -8.43 15.82 0.83
CA PHE A 184 -7.17 16.41 0.40
C PHE A 184 -7.39 17.68 -0.43
N ALA A 185 -8.35 17.67 -1.36
CA ALA A 185 -8.70 18.86 -2.13
C ALA A 185 -9.20 20.02 -1.23
N ALA A 186 -9.92 19.70 -0.15
CA ALA A 186 -10.34 20.71 0.83
C ALA A 186 -9.17 21.26 1.66
N ALA A 187 -8.20 20.40 2.03
CA ALA A 187 -7.05 20.79 2.82
C ALA A 187 -5.93 21.50 2.01
N ALA A 188 -5.94 21.33 0.68
CA ALA A 188 -4.99 21.97 -0.25
C ALA A 188 -5.74 22.63 -1.43
N PRO A 189 -6.54 23.71 -1.19
CA PRO A 189 -7.45 24.26 -2.20
C PRO A 189 -6.75 24.82 -3.45
N GLU A 190 -5.51 25.30 -3.31
CA GLU A 190 -4.68 25.77 -4.42
C GLU A 190 -4.14 24.63 -5.29
N TRP A 191 -4.14 23.39 -4.78
CA TRP A 191 -3.67 22.21 -5.51
C TRP A 191 -4.75 21.61 -6.40
N ARG A 192 -4.75 22.00 -7.67
CA ARG A 192 -5.78 21.58 -8.65
C ARG A 192 -5.63 20.14 -9.17
N ARG A 193 -4.49 19.48 -8.96
CA ARG A 193 -4.23 18.14 -9.52
C ARG A 193 -4.74 17.00 -8.65
N GLY A 194 -5.14 17.29 -7.40
CA GLY A 194 -5.76 16.33 -6.50
C GLY A 194 -4.85 15.19 -6.02
N LEU A 195 -5.47 14.17 -5.43
CA LEU A 195 -4.82 12.94 -4.98
C LEU A 195 -4.37 12.10 -6.19
N TRP A 196 -3.20 11.47 -6.09
CA TRP A 196 -2.70 10.56 -7.12
C TRP A 196 -2.41 9.16 -6.58
N VAL A 197 -2.95 8.14 -7.26
CA VAL A 197 -2.81 6.73 -6.90
C VAL A 197 -1.90 6.01 -7.90
N ASN A 198 -0.88 5.32 -7.38
CA ASN A 198 0.14 4.63 -8.15
C ASN A 198 -0.13 3.15 -8.36
N CYS A 199 -0.74 2.50 -7.38
CA CYS A 199 -1.04 1.07 -7.36
C CYS A 199 -2.31 0.80 -6.55
N ILE A 200 -3.10 -0.20 -6.92
CA ILE A 200 -4.23 -0.70 -6.13
C ILE A 200 -4.21 -2.23 -6.13
N VAL A 201 -4.65 -2.87 -7.22
CA VAL A 201 -4.68 -4.34 -7.33
C VAL A 201 -3.48 -4.84 -8.12
N ARG A 202 -2.88 -5.94 -7.65
CA ARG A 202 -1.91 -6.76 -8.37
C ARG A 202 -2.33 -8.22 -8.30
N SER A 203 -1.84 -9.04 -9.21
CA SER A 203 -1.86 -10.50 -9.04
C SER A 203 -0.59 -10.96 -8.29
N VAL A 204 -0.59 -12.20 -7.77
CA VAL A 204 0.62 -12.82 -7.22
C VAL A 204 1.70 -12.92 -8.30
N ALA A 205 1.34 -13.34 -9.51
CA ALA A 205 2.26 -13.40 -10.66
C ALA A 205 2.89 -12.03 -10.98
N ASP A 206 2.11 -10.94 -10.95
CA ASP A 206 2.64 -9.58 -11.13
C ASP A 206 3.60 -9.18 -10.00
N GLN A 207 3.27 -9.54 -8.76
CA GLN A 207 4.08 -9.24 -7.60
C GLN A 207 5.44 -9.97 -7.66
N GLU A 208 5.44 -11.26 -8.01
CA GLU A 208 6.65 -12.06 -8.21
C GLU A 208 7.51 -11.49 -9.35
N ARG A 209 6.89 -11.15 -10.48
CA ARG A 209 7.58 -10.51 -11.60
C ARG A 209 8.23 -9.18 -11.21
N LEU A 210 7.54 -8.34 -10.43
CA LEU A 210 8.12 -7.09 -9.92
C LEU A 210 9.32 -7.37 -9.00
N ARG A 211 9.24 -8.41 -8.17
CA ARG A 211 10.34 -8.83 -7.30
C ARG A 211 11.56 -9.26 -8.12
N GLU A 212 11.37 -10.04 -9.18
CA GLU A 212 12.44 -10.44 -10.11
C GLU A 212 13.09 -9.23 -10.80
N LEU A 213 12.32 -8.19 -11.08
CA LEU A 213 12.81 -6.93 -11.64
C LEU A 213 13.50 -6.01 -10.61
N GLY A 214 13.61 -6.46 -9.35
CA GLY A 214 14.30 -5.76 -8.26
C GLY A 214 13.46 -4.69 -7.55
N TYR A 215 12.13 -4.72 -7.70
CA TYR A 215 11.22 -3.90 -6.89
C TYR A 215 11.01 -4.51 -5.51
N SER A 216 10.66 -3.67 -4.53
CA SER A 216 10.25 -4.08 -3.18
C SER A 216 8.83 -4.70 -3.19
N ALA A 217 8.67 -5.82 -3.87
CA ALA A 217 7.41 -6.53 -4.04
C ALA A 217 7.41 -7.83 -3.21
N PHE A 218 7.05 -7.71 -1.94
CA PHE A 218 7.03 -8.83 -1.00
C PHE A 218 5.69 -9.57 -0.99
N LEU A 219 5.72 -10.83 -0.57
CA LEU A 219 4.55 -11.66 -0.35
C LEU A 219 4.53 -12.15 1.11
N PRO A 220 3.34 -12.30 1.73
CA PRO A 220 2.01 -11.92 1.20
C PRO A 220 1.83 -10.39 1.07
N SER A 221 0.88 -9.95 0.24
CA SER A 221 0.62 -8.51 -0.02
C SER A 221 -0.87 -8.19 -0.09
N ALA A 222 -1.30 -7.11 0.57
CA ALA A 222 -2.67 -6.62 0.50
C ALA A 222 -3.09 -6.11 -0.90
N HIS A 223 -2.13 -5.78 -1.78
CA HIS A 223 -2.43 -5.50 -3.19
C HIS A 223 -2.91 -6.75 -3.94
N CYS A 224 -2.42 -7.93 -3.55
CA CYS A 224 -2.78 -9.21 -4.18
C CYS A 224 -4.21 -9.68 -3.83
N ILE A 225 -4.84 -9.03 -2.87
CA ILE A 225 -6.24 -9.26 -2.46
C ILE A 225 -7.11 -8.02 -2.69
N GLY A 226 -6.53 -6.93 -3.22
CA GLY A 226 -7.22 -5.71 -3.60
C GLY A 226 -7.68 -4.79 -2.46
N TRP A 227 -7.12 -4.94 -1.25
CA TRP A 227 -7.45 -4.12 -0.08
C TRP A 227 -6.44 -3.02 0.24
N ALA A 228 -5.44 -2.84 -0.63
CA ALA A 228 -4.43 -1.80 -0.50
C ALA A 228 -4.34 -0.87 -1.71
N ALA A 229 -3.75 0.31 -1.48
CA ALA A 229 -3.39 1.27 -2.50
C ALA A 229 -2.08 1.98 -2.14
N ASP A 230 -1.33 2.40 -3.15
CA ASP A 230 -0.14 3.23 -2.99
C ASP A 230 -0.45 4.64 -3.46
N VAL A 231 -0.34 5.62 -2.57
CA VAL A 231 -0.55 7.04 -2.88
C VAL A 231 0.78 7.75 -3.10
N GLU A 232 0.87 8.56 -4.16
CA GLU A 232 2.12 9.22 -4.53
C GLU A 232 2.48 10.34 -3.56
N MET A 233 3.67 10.29 -2.96
CA MET A 233 4.14 11.28 -1.99
C MET A 233 5.33 12.09 -2.48
N THR A 234 6.26 11.50 -3.24
CA THR A 234 7.45 12.22 -3.72
C THR A 234 7.09 13.38 -4.65
N TRP A 235 6.16 13.16 -5.59
CA TRP A 235 5.68 14.23 -6.46
C TRP A 235 4.96 15.34 -5.69
N LEU A 236 4.11 14.99 -4.72
CA LEU A 236 3.42 15.97 -3.88
C LEU A 236 4.42 16.77 -3.02
N ARG A 237 5.46 16.12 -2.49
CA ARG A 237 6.55 16.80 -1.75
C ARG A 237 7.32 17.76 -2.65
N GLY A 238 7.62 17.35 -3.88
CA GLY A 238 8.24 18.21 -4.88
C GLY A 238 7.43 19.47 -5.24
N HIS A 239 6.12 19.46 -4.97
CA HIS A 239 5.22 20.61 -5.15
C HIS A 239 4.85 21.31 -3.84
N GLY A 240 5.40 20.89 -2.69
CA GLY A 240 5.11 21.50 -1.38
C GLY A 240 3.71 21.23 -0.83
N VAL A 241 2.97 20.24 -1.38
CA VAL A 241 1.56 19.96 -1.02
C VAL A 241 1.36 18.60 -0.34
N ALA A 242 2.44 17.93 0.06
CA ALA A 242 2.35 16.62 0.70
C ALA A 242 1.82 16.67 2.14
N ALA A 243 2.13 17.72 2.91
CA ALA A 243 1.83 17.77 4.34
C ALA A 243 0.32 17.59 4.66
N PRO A 244 -0.62 18.25 3.96
CA PRO A 244 -2.05 18.01 4.19
C PRO A 244 -2.48 16.56 3.94
N LEU A 245 -1.90 15.88 2.93
CA LEU A 245 -2.20 14.46 2.70
C LEU A 245 -1.60 13.58 3.81
N GLN A 246 -0.39 13.89 4.28
CA GLN A 246 0.22 13.16 5.40
C GLN A 246 -0.64 13.23 6.66
N GLU A 247 -1.14 14.41 7.00
CA GLU A 247 -2.03 14.61 8.15
C GLU A 247 -3.32 13.79 8.02
N ILE A 248 -3.94 13.78 6.83
CA ILE A 248 -5.14 12.97 6.55
C ILE A 248 -4.85 11.47 6.73
N LEU A 249 -3.74 10.99 6.18
CA LEU A 249 -3.34 9.57 6.26
C LEU A 249 -3.02 9.15 7.70
N ILE A 250 -2.30 9.98 8.44
CA ILE A 250 -2.03 9.76 9.86
C ILE A 250 -3.34 9.75 10.67
N GLY A 251 -4.27 10.66 10.38
CA GLY A 251 -5.59 10.67 11.01
C GLY A 251 -6.38 9.38 10.77
N TYR A 252 -6.35 8.83 9.55
CA TYR A 252 -6.95 7.53 9.26
C TYR A 252 -6.27 6.37 10.01
N ARG A 253 -4.94 6.39 10.12
CA ARG A 253 -4.18 5.41 10.89
C ARG A 253 -4.57 5.42 12.36
N ASP A 254 -4.59 6.61 12.96
CA ASP A 254 -4.84 6.79 14.38
C ASP A 254 -6.32 6.48 14.73
N ALA A 255 -7.23 6.70 13.79
CA ALA A 255 -8.63 6.26 13.87
C ALA A 255 -8.82 4.75 13.64
N GLY A 256 -7.76 4.00 13.32
CA GLY A 256 -7.82 2.56 13.05
C GLY A 256 -8.49 2.20 11.72
N VAL A 257 -8.64 3.16 10.81
CA VAL A 257 -9.26 2.95 9.49
C VAL A 257 -8.28 2.32 8.51
N LEU A 258 -7.02 2.78 8.52
CA LEU A 258 -5.97 2.33 7.60
C LEU A 258 -4.74 1.83 8.34
N ASN A 259 -4.08 0.82 7.78
CA ASN A 259 -2.65 0.66 7.99
C ASN A 259 -1.96 1.62 7.02
N VAL A 260 -1.08 2.49 7.52
CA VAL A 260 -0.36 3.47 6.71
C VAL A 260 1.12 3.24 6.91
N ILE A 261 1.84 3.04 5.81
CA ILE A 261 3.28 2.77 5.80
C ILE A 261 3.95 3.79 4.88
N ASP A 262 4.92 4.52 5.44
CA ASP A 262 5.79 5.39 4.64
C ASP A 262 6.82 4.53 3.89
N GLU A 263 6.58 4.34 2.60
CA GLU A 263 7.49 3.61 1.71
C GLU A 263 8.40 4.57 0.91
N GLY A 264 8.58 5.80 1.40
CA GLY A 264 9.35 6.82 0.72
C GLY A 264 8.55 7.40 -0.44
N GLN A 265 8.70 6.85 -1.66
CA GLN A 265 8.12 7.44 -2.88
C GLN A 265 6.60 7.54 -2.81
N ALA A 266 5.98 6.46 -2.36
CA ALA A 266 4.56 6.38 -2.09
C ALA A 266 4.34 6.03 -0.63
N TRP A 267 3.16 6.36 -0.12
CA TRP A 267 2.68 5.77 1.12
C TRP A 267 1.72 4.64 0.78
N HIS A 268 1.99 3.49 1.36
CA HIS A 268 1.10 2.35 1.26
C HIS A 268 -0.05 2.54 2.24
N VAL A 269 -1.27 2.28 1.79
CA VAL A 269 -2.47 2.26 2.62
C VAL A 269 -3.21 0.94 2.45
N CYS A 270 -3.57 0.29 3.56
CA CYS A 270 -4.42 -0.90 3.56
C CYS A 270 -5.68 -0.64 4.39
N LEU A 271 -6.85 -1.01 3.87
CA LEU A 271 -8.13 -0.82 4.54
C LEU A 271 -8.34 -1.85 5.66
N ASN A 272 -8.76 -1.39 6.83
CA ASN A 272 -9.14 -2.27 7.94
C ASN A 272 -10.47 -3.00 7.62
N PRO A 273 -10.56 -4.33 7.75
CA PRO A 273 -11.79 -5.10 7.57
C PRO A 273 -13.00 -4.55 8.35
N ALA A 274 -12.77 -4.00 9.55
CA ALA A 274 -13.81 -3.52 10.44
C ALA A 274 -14.64 -2.33 9.90
N VAL A 275 -14.14 -1.65 8.86
CA VAL A 275 -14.78 -0.45 8.29
C VAL A 275 -15.11 -0.60 6.80
N VAL A 276 -14.98 -1.81 6.24
CA VAL A 276 -15.23 -2.08 4.83
C VAL A 276 -16.63 -1.64 4.41
N SER A 277 -17.67 -2.07 5.15
CA SER A 277 -19.07 -1.78 4.82
C SER A 277 -19.35 -0.29 4.66
N ARG A 278 -18.81 0.54 5.57
CA ARG A 278 -18.92 2.00 5.48
C ARG A 278 -18.44 2.53 4.12
N TYR A 279 -17.33 2.00 3.62
CA TYR A 279 -16.74 2.49 2.37
C TYR A 279 -17.35 1.83 1.13
N GLU A 280 -17.94 0.65 1.26
CA GLU A 280 -18.80 0.07 0.22
C GLU A 280 -20.06 0.93 0.02
N ASP A 281 -20.69 1.39 1.10
CA ASP A 281 -21.86 2.28 1.04
C ASP A 281 -21.51 3.64 0.42
N ALA A 282 -20.28 4.13 0.66
CA ALA A 282 -19.77 5.37 0.07
C ALA A 282 -19.26 5.18 -1.37
N ALA A 283 -19.16 3.94 -1.85
CA ALA A 283 -18.64 3.65 -3.18
C ALA A 283 -19.63 4.10 -4.25
N PRO A 284 -19.15 4.61 -5.39
CA PRO A 284 -20.02 4.87 -6.52
C PRO A 284 -20.67 3.57 -7.00
N ALA A 285 -21.97 3.39 -6.75
CA ALA A 285 -22.79 2.25 -7.21
C ALA A 285 -22.60 1.96 -8.71
N ASP A 286 -22.21 0.75 -9.10
CA ASP A 286 -22.08 0.43 -10.52
C ASP A 286 -23.47 0.36 -11.17
N THR A 287 -23.78 1.30 -12.07
CA THR A 287 -25.02 1.28 -12.85
C THR A 287 -24.85 0.57 -14.19
N ALA A 288 -23.65 0.09 -14.51
CA ALA A 288 -23.43 -0.71 -15.71
C ALA A 288 -23.63 -2.19 -15.38
N ALA A 289 -24.87 -2.66 -15.54
CA ALA A 289 -25.08 -4.05 -15.90
C ALA A 289 -24.19 -4.36 -17.11
N VAL A 290 -23.33 -5.37 -16.98
CA VAL A 290 -22.61 -5.95 -18.12
C VAL A 290 -23.65 -6.52 -19.07
N GLY A 291 -23.99 -5.76 -20.11
CA GLY A 291 -24.97 -6.13 -21.12
C GLY A 291 -24.65 -5.42 -22.43
N GLY A 292 -24.13 -6.19 -23.39
CA GLY A 292 -23.78 -5.77 -24.74
C GLY A 292 -22.69 -6.64 -25.33
#